data_AF-A0A8T3QU65-F1
#
_entry.id   AF-A0A8T3QU65-F1
#
_cell.length_a   1.000
_cell.length_b   1.000
_cell.length_c   1.000
_cell.angle_alpha   90.00
_cell.angle_beta   90.00
_cell.angle_gamma   90.00
#
_symmetry.space_group_name_H-M   'P 1'
#
loop_
_entity.id
_entity.type
_entity.pdbx_description
1 polymer ?
#
loop_
_entity_poly.entity_id
_entity_poly.type
_entity_poly.pdbx_seq_one_letter_code
_entity_poly.pdbx_strand_id
1 'polypeptide(L)'
;LLITMGAIGGLIGSTAYGRLERRFALATLMRAGLLLETVTHLILAVTTSALVVAATMTLFGIHSVVWGTTSTVVRQRAVPSALLGRVTSVYMLGNFGGLALGSLIGGLIAQRFGITAPFWFGFFGSALLLVLIWRALVEIAHAPAAED
;
A
#
# COMPACT_ATOMS: atom_id res chain seq x y z
N LEU A 1 14.70 9.60 12.07
CA LEU A 1 15.53 8.88 11.08
C LEU A 1 14.70 7.99 10.15
N LEU A 2 13.98 6.97 10.65
CA LEU A 2 13.19 6.07 9.78
C LEU A 2 12.05 6.79 9.02
N ILE A 3 11.31 7.67 9.69
CA ILE A 3 10.27 8.51 9.05
C ILE A 3 10.89 9.38 7.94
N THR A 4 12.09 9.92 8.19
CA THR A 4 12.86 10.71 7.21
C THR A 4 13.26 9.86 6.00
N MET A 5 13.71 8.62 6.21
CA MET A 5 14.03 7.69 5.12
C MET A 5 12.79 7.40 4.27
N GLY A 6 11.63 7.18 4.91
CA GLY A 6 10.35 7.08 4.20
C GLY A 6 10.00 8.32 3.39
N ALA A 7 10.23 9.52 3.93
CA ALA A 7 10.00 10.78 3.21
C ALA A 7 10.92 10.93 1.99
N ILE A 8 12.21 10.57 2.10
CA ILE A 8 13.14 10.52 0.97
C ILE A 8 12.62 9.55 -0.10
N GLY A 9 12.18 8.37 0.32
CA GLY A 9 11.52 7.40 -0.54
C GLY A 9 10.32 7.99 -1.27
N GLY A 10 9.46 8.72 -0.56
CA GLY A 10 8.31 9.39 -1.16
C GLY A 10 8.68 10.42 -2.24
N LEU A 11 9.74 11.19 -2.03
CA LEU A 11 10.25 12.15 -3.03
C LEU A 11 10.79 11.43 -4.28
N ILE A 12 11.47 10.30 -4.09
CA ILE A 12 11.91 9.44 -5.21
C ILE A 12 10.68 8.88 -5.93
N GLY A 13 9.69 8.38 -5.18
CA GLY A 13 8.45 7.84 -5.73
C GLY A 13 7.66 8.83 -6.55
N SER A 14 7.54 10.09 -6.11
CA SER A 14 6.79 11.13 -6.83
C SER A 14 7.41 11.47 -8.17
N THR A 15 8.75 11.54 -8.25
CA THR A 15 9.48 11.79 -9.50
C THR A 15 9.55 10.57 -10.42
N ALA A 16 9.53 9.36 -9.84
CA ALA A 16 9.54 8.10 -10.60
C ALA A 16 8.16 7.71 -11.14
N TYR A 17 7.06 8.12 -10.49
CA TYR A 17 5.70 7.68 -10.81
C TYR A 17 5.35 7.86 -12.28
N GLY A 18 5.59 9.04 -12.86
CA GLY A 18 5.26 9.30 -14.26
C GLY A 18 6.01 8.41 -15.26
N ARG A 19 7.21 7.91 -14.91
CA ARG A 19 7.91 6.89 -15.72
C ARG A 19 7.33 5.49 -15.54
N LEU A 20 6.95 5.15 -14.31
CA LEU A 20 6.34 3.85 -13.99
C LEU A 20 4.98 3.71 -14.67
N GLU A 21 4.12 4.72 -14.57
CA GLU A 21 2.78 4.73 -15.16
C GLU A 21 2.82 4.61 -16.69
N ARG A 22 3.79 5.24 -17.35
CA ARG A 22 3.97 5.12 -18.81
C ARG A 22 4.45 3.74 -19.25
N ARG A 23 5.10 2.98 -18.37
CA ARG A 23 5.74 1.69 -18.70
C ARG A 23 4.92 0.49 -18.26
N PHE A 24 4.10 0.64 -17.21
CA PHE A 24 3.37 -0.46 -16.59
C PHE A 24 1.88 -0.13 -16.50
N ALA A 25 1.04 -1.14 -16.73
CA ALA A 25 -0.39 -1.03 -16.49
C ALA A 25 -0.69 -0.77 -15.00
N LEU A 26 -1.78 -0.04 -14.70
CA LEU A 26 -2.20 0.27 -13.34
C LEU A 26 -2.35 -1.00 -12.47
N ALA A 27 -2.92 -2.07 -13.03
CA ALA A 27 -3.05 -3.35 -12.34
C ALA A 27 -1.70 -3.98 -11.95
N THR A 28 -0.67 -3.84 -12.80
CA THR A 28 0.69 -4.30 -12.50
C THR A 28 1.29 -3.49 -11.36
N LEU A 29 1.09 -2.17 -11.35
CA LEU A 29 1.54 -1.30 -10.27
C LEU A 29 0.85 -1.64 -8.94
N MET A 30 -0.46 -1.91 -8.96
CA MET A 30 -1.19 -2.35 -7.77
C MET A 30 -0.67 -3.70 -7.25
N ARG A 31 -0.49 -4.70 -8.12
CA ARG A 31 0.04 -6.02 -7.73
C ARG A 31 1.44 -5.92 -7.15
N ALA A 32 2.32 -5.17 -7.81
CA ALA A 32 3.67 -4.91 -7.31
C ALA A 32 3.64 -4.21 -5.94
N GLY A 33 2.69 -3.29 -5.73
CA GLY A 33 2.48 -2.61 -4.47
C GLY A 33 2.17 -3.57 -3.32
N LEU A 34 1.10 -4.38 -3.41
CA LEU A 34 0.77 -5.34 -2.35
C LEU A 34 1.90 -6.34 -2.08
N LEU A 35 2.59 -6.78 -3.13
CA LEU A 35 3.68 -7.73 -3.00
C LEU A 35 4.85 -7.08 -2.23
N LEU A 36 5.16 -5.83 -2.56
CA LEU A 36 6.17 -5.04 -1.86
C LEU A 36 5.78 -4.71 -0.42
N GLU A 37 4.50 -4.46 -0.15
CA GLU A 37 3.96 -4.29 1.20
C GLU A 37 4.11 -5.56 2.04
N THR A 38 3.75 -6.71 1.46
CA THR A 38 3.87 -8.01 2.12
C THR A 38 5.34 -8.31 2.46
N VAL A 39 6.24 -8.13 1.49
CA VAL A 39 7.69 -8.31 1.69
C VAL A 39 8.25 -7.33 2.73
N THR A 40 7.76 -6.08 2.76
CA THR A 40 8.16 -5.09 3.76
C THR A 40 7.88 -5.59 5.18
N HIS A 41 6.67 -6.10 5.43
CA HIS A 41 6.31 -6.65 6.74
C HIS A 41 7.19 -7.84 7.12
N LEU A 42 7.48 -8.74 6.18
CA LEU A 42 8.38 -9.87 6.43
C LEU A 42 9.79 -9.41 6.81
N ILE A 43 10.38 -8.47 6.06
CA ILE A 43 11.72 -7.95 6.32
C ILE A 43 11.79 -7.32 7.71
N LEU A 44 10.80 -6.50 8.07
CA LEU A 44 10.75 -5.84 9.38
C LEU A 44 10.53 -6.83 10.53
N ALA A 45 9.86 -7.96 10.26
CA ALA A 45 9.64 -9.00 11.27
C ALA A 45 10.91 -9.81 11.59
N VAL A 46 11.80 -10.01 10.60
CA VAL A 46 12.97 -10.90 10.74
C VAL A 46 14.30 -10.17 10.93
N THR A 47 14.40 -8.90 10.51
CA THR A 47 15.68 -8.18 10.53
C THR A 47 15.92 -7.46 11.85
N THR A 48 17.18 -7.45 12.29
CA THR A 48 17.67 -6.63 13.40
C THR A 48 18.63 -5.53 12.95
N SER A 49 18.96 -5.48 11.65
CA SER A 49 19.92 -4.52 11.09
C SER A 49 19.27 -3.18 10.79
N ALA A 50 19.76 -2.12 11.44
CA ALA A 50 19.27 -0.75 11.24
C ALA A 50 19.39 -0.28 9.78
N LEU A 51 20.43 -0.71 9.06
CA LEU A 51 20.62 -0.35 7.65
C LEU A 51 19.55 -1.01 6.76
N VAL A 52 19.19 -2.27 7.03
CA VAL A 52 18.14 -2.99 6.30
C VAL A 52 16.78 -2.34 6.56
N VAL A 53 16.48 -1.97 7.81
CA VAL A 53 15.25 -1.24 8.15
C VAL A 53 15.20 0.12 7.45
N ALA A 54 16.29 0.87 7.44
CA ALA A 54 16.36 2.17 6.75
C ALA A 54 16.10 2.04 5.25
N ALA A 55 16.74 1.08 4.57
CA ALA A 55 16.52 0.81 3.15
C ALA A 55 15.07 0.38 2.87
N THR A 56 14.53 -0.50 3.73
CA THR A 56 13.13 -0.96 3.64
C THR A 56 12.15 0.19 3.80
N MET A 57 12.38 1.10 4.75
CA MET A 57 11.55 2.29 4.94
C MET A 57 11.62 3.26 3.76
N THR A 58 12.79 3.45 3.15
CA THR A 58 12.90 4.22 1.90
C THR A 58 12.09 3.58 0.78
N LEU A 59 12.19 2.26 0.60
CA LEU A 59 11.42 1.53 -0.42
C LEU A 59 9.91 1.59 -0.13
N PHE A 60 9.51 1.48 1.13
CA PHE A 60 8.13 1.66 1.57
C PHE A 60 7.61 3.09 1.32
N GLY A 61 8.47 4.10 1.41
CA GLY A 61 8.15 5.47 1.02
C GLY A 61 7.83 5.60 -0.47
N ILE A 62 8.67 5.01 -1.33
CA ILE A 62 8.43 4.95 -2.80
C ILE A 62 7.09 4.24 -3.06
N HIS A 63 6.91 3.07 -2.44
CA HIS A 63 5.70 2.26 -2.51
C HIS A 63 4.45 3.08 -2.17
N SER A 64 4.45 3.75 -1.01
CA SER A 64 3.31 4.50 -0.49
C SER A 64 2.82 5.57 -1.48
N VAL A 65 3.75 6.30 -2.10
CA VAL A 65 3.39 7.32 -3.11
C VAL A 65 2.84 6.67 -4.38
N VAL A 66 3.50 5.63 -4.90
CA VAL A 66 3.06 4.95 -6.13
C VAL A 66 1.68 4.32 -5.93
N TRP A 67 1.48 3.63 -4.80
CA TRP A 67 0.21 3.00 -4.42
C TRP A 67 -0.90 4.04 -4.26
N GLY A 68 -0.65 5.12 -3.53
CA GLY A 68 -1.65 6.17 -3.27
C GLY A 68 -2.13 6.86 -4.54
N THR A 69 -1.19 7.18 -5.45
CA THR A 69 -1.53 7.79 -6.74
C THR A 69 -2.27 6.79 -7.62
N THR A 70 -1.76 5.57 -7.78
CA THR A 70 -2.41 4.53 -8.61
C THR A 70 -3.82 4.22 -8.11
N SER A 71 -4.02 4.05 -6.80
CA SER A 71 -5.32 3.79 -6.19
C SER A 71 -6.32 4.91 -6.44
N THR A 72 -5.83 6.16 -6.47
CA THR A 72 -6.67 7.32 -6.79
C THR A 72 -7.05 7.33 -8.26
N VAL A 73 -6.12 7.07 -9.18
CA VAL A 73 -6.39 7.00 -10.62
C VAL A 73 -7.37 5.87 -10.94
N VAL A 74 -7.19 4.69 -10.35
CA VAL A 74 -8.13 3.55 -10.51
C VAL A 74 -9.54 3.93 -10.06
N ARG A 75 -9.68 4.58 -8.89
CA ARG A 75 -10.97 5.03 -8.38
C ARG A 75 -11.61 6.09 -9.28
N GLN A 76 -10.83 7.02 -9.81
CA GLN A 76 -11.32 8.04 -10.74
C GLN A 76 -11.84 7.42 -12.05
N ARG A 77 -11.19 6.38 -12.56
CA ARG A 77 -11.61 5.70 -13.80
C ARG A 77 -12.83 4.79 -13.60
N ALA A 78 -12.97 4.19 -12.43
CA ALA A 78 -14.05 3.24 -12.13
C ALA A 78 -15.34 3.90 -11.66
N VAL A 79 -15.30 5.17 -11.22
CA VAL A 79 -16.43 5.85 -10.56
C VAL A 79 -16.89 7.05 -11.37
N PRO A 80 -18.19 7.17 -11.71
CA PRO A 80 -18.73 8.35 -12.36
C PRO A 80 -18.45 9.63 -11.56
N SER A 81 -18.19 10.74 -12.26
CA SER A 81 -17.80 12.02 -11.67
C SER A 81 -18.77 12.50 -10.57
N ALA A 82 -20.09 12.33 -10.77
CA ALA A 82 -21.12 12.69 -9.81
C ALA A 82 -21.07 11.91 -8.48
N LEU A 83 -20.50 10.70 -8.47
CA LEU A 83 -20.39 9.84 -7.29
C LEU A 83 -18.99 9.82 -6.68
N LEU A 84 -18.00 10.43 -7.34
CA LEU A 84 -16.59 10.37 -6.95
C LEU A 84 -16.36 10.87 -5.51
N GLY A 85 -17.04 11.94 -5.12
CA GLY A 85 -16.99 12.47 -3.75
C GLY A 85 -17.49 11.46 -2.72
N ARG A 86 -18.65 10.84 -2.97
CA ARG A 86 -19.25 9.84 -2.07
C ARG A 86 -18.38 8.60 -1.94
N VAL A 87 -17.87 8.05 -3.05
CA VAL A 87 -16.99 6.87 -3.03
C VAL A 87 -15.66 7.20 -2.35
N THR A 88 -15.11 8.40 -2.58
CA THR A 88 -13.89 8.84 -1.90
C THR A 88 -14.09 9.00 -0.40
N SER A 89 -15.25 9.48 0.06
CA SER A 89 -15.57 9.54 1.50
C SER A 89 -15.62 8.15 2.14
N VAL A 90 -16.24 7.16 1.49
CA VAL A 90 -16.26 5.77 1.98
C VAL A 90 -14.85 5.18 2.00
N TYR A 91 -14.05 5.43 0.97
CA TYR A 91 -12.64 5.03 0.93
C TYR A 91 -11.84 5.65 2.09
N MET A 92 -12.02 6.94 2.36
CA MET A 92 -11.37 7.63 3.47
C MET A 92 -11.78 7.07 4.82
N LEU A 93 -13.07 6.78 5.03
CA LEU A 93 -13.55 6.13 6.23
C LEU A 93 -12.90 4.77 6.43
N GLY A 94 -12.82 3.95 5.38
CA GLY A 94 -12.11 2.66 5.42
C GLY A 94 -10.62 2.80 5.71
N ASN A 95 -9.96 3.78 5.09
CA ASN A 95 -8.53 4.02 5.26
C ASN A 95 -8.17 4.50 6.68
N PHE A 96 -8.84 5.55 7.18
CA PHE A 96 -8.58 6.07 8.52
C PHE A 96 -9.13 5.15 9.62
N GLY A 97 -10.29 4.53 9.40
CA GLY A 97 -10.86 3.53 10.30
C GLY A 97 -9.95 2.30 10.41
N GLY A 98 -9.45 1.80 9.28
CA GLY A 98 -8.47 0.72 9.23
C GLY A 98 -7.16 1.06 9.95
N LEU A 99 -6.65 2.29 9.78
CA LEU A 99 -5.46 2.76 10.48
C LEU A 99 -5.66 2.84 12.00
N ALA A 100 -6.81 3.35 12.44
CA ALA A 100 -7.15 3.44 13.87
C ALA A 100 -7.29 2.05 14.50
N LEU A 101 -8.06 1.15 13.87
CA LEU A 101 -8.23 -0.23 14.33
C LEU A 101 -6.92 -1.01 14.30
N GLY A 102 -6.14 -0.86 13.23
CA GLY A 102 -4.84 -1.49 13.07
C GLY A 102 -3.84 -1.02 14.13
N SER A 103 -3.85 0.27 14.47
CA SER A 103 -3.00 0.82 15.55
C SER A 103 -3.38 0.27 16.92
N LEU A 104 -4.68 0.14 17.19
CA LEU A 104 -5.18 -0.44 18.44
C LEU A 104 -4.79 -1.92 18.56
N ILE A 105 -5.08 -2.72 17.53
CA ILE A 105 -4.77 -4.16 17.49
C ILE A 105 -3.24 -4.36 17.56
N GLY A 106 -2.49 -3.63 16.75
CA GLY A 106 -1.03 -3.69 16.71
C GLY A 106 -0.40 -3.31 18.04
N GLY A 107 -0.90 -2.26 18.71
CA GLY A 107 -0.43 -1.86 20.05
C GLY A 107 -0.69 -2.95 21.10
N LEU A 108 -1.88 -3.56 21.10
CA LEU A 108 -2.23 -4.63 22.03
C LEU A 108 -1.39 -5.90 21.79
N ILE A 109 -1.17 -6.27 20.52
CA ILE A 109 -0.31 -7.38 20.14
C ILE A 109 1.14 -7.10 20.57
N ALA A 110 1.65 -5.90 20.31
CA ALA A 110 3.00 -5.50 20.69
C ALA A 110 3.22 -5.60 22.21
N GLN A 111 2.22 -5.18 23.00
CA GLN A 111 2.30 -5.20 24.45
C GLN A 111 2.38 -6.63 25.02
N ARG A 112 1.66 -7.60 24.41
CA ARG A 112 1.58 -8.98 24.91
C ARG A 112 2.62 -9.92 24.33
N PHE A 113 2.99 -9.74 23.06
CA PHE A 113 3.83 -10.67 22.31
C PHE A 113 5.16 -10.07 21.84
N GLY A 114 5.44 -8.82 22.20
CA GLY A 114 6.66 -8.12 21.86
C GLY A 114 6.59 -7.31 20.57
N ILE A 115 7.60 -6.47 20.33
CA ILE A 115 7.61 -5.46 19.27
C ILE A 115 7.64 -6.03 17.84
N THR A 116 8.01 -7.30 17.67
CA THR A 116 8.05 -7.98 16.36
C THR A 116 6.72 -8.61 15.95
N ALA A 117 5.85 -8.93 16.92
CA ALA A 117 4.59 -9.63 16.68
C ALA A 117 3.61 -8.86 15.76
N PRO A 118 3.48 -7.52 15.82
CA PRO A 118 2.65 -6.77 14.87
C PRO A 118 3.12 -6.90 13.42
N PHE A 119 4.43 -7.01 13.16
CA PHE A 119 4.95 -7.18 11.81
C PHE A 119 4.62 -8.57 11.25
N TRP A 120 4.66 -9.62 12.09
CA TRP A 120 4.17 -10.95 11.71
C TRP A 120 2.68 -10.95 11.40
N PHE A 121 1.88 -10.30 12.25
CA PHE A 121 0.45 -10.14 11.99
C PHE A 121 0.19 -9.42 10.67
N GLY A 122 0.90 -8.31 10.42
CA GLY A 122 0.84 -7.58 9.16
C GLY A 122 1.27 -8.42 7.96
N PHE A 123 2.32 -9.24 8.08
CA PHE A 123 2.76 -10.15 7.04
C PHE A 123 1.69 -11.18 6.68
N PHE A 124 1.17 -11.92 7.65
CA PHE A 124 0.14 -12.94 7.37
C PHE A 124 -1.16 -12.31 6.87
N GLY A 125 -1.57 -11.17 7.43
CA GLY A 125 -2.75 -10.43 6.98
C GLY A 125 -2.62 -9.92 5.54
N SER A 126 -1.50 -9.27 5.22
CA SER A 126 -1.22 -8.77 3.86
C SER A 126 -1.05 -9.91 2.86
N ALA A 127 -0.37 -11.00 3.21
CA ALA A 127 -0.21 -12.18 2.36
C ALA A 127 -1.56 -12.84 2.06
N LEU A 128 -2.43 -12.98 3.06
CA LEU A 128 -3.78 -13.50 2.87
C LEU A 128 -4.60 -12.60 1.95
N LEU A 129 -4.59 -11.28 2.20
CA LEU A 129 -5.28 -10.31 1.34
C LEU A 129 -4.76 -10.36 -0.09
N LEU A 130 -3.44 -10.36 -0.28
CA LEU A 130 -2.79 -10.47 -1.58
C LEU A 130 -3.29 -11.69 -2.36
N VAL A 131 -3.36 -12.87 -1.72
CA VAL A 131 -3.86 -14.10 -2.34
C VAL A 131 -5.35 -13.98 -2.70
N LEU A 132 -6.17 -13.46 -1.78
CA LEU A 132 -7.61 -13.35 -1.98
C LEU A 132 -7.99 -12.37 -3.10
N ILE A 133 -7.34 -11.21 -3.15
CA ILE A 133 -7.68 -10.15 -4.11
C ILE A 133 -6.85 -10.23 -5.40
N TRP A 134 -5.92 -11.18 -5.51
CA TRP A 134 -5.03 -11.33 -6.66
C TRP A 134 -5.79 -11.35 -7.99
N ARG A 135 -6.90 -12.09 -8.04
CA ARG A 135 -7.75 -12.21 -9.24
C ARG A 135 -8.50 -10.92 -9.55
N ALA A 136 -9.07 -10.26 -8.54
CA ALA A 136 -9.77 -8.99 -8.72
C ALA A 136 -8.85 -7.88 -9.26
N LEU A 137 -7.57 -7.88 -8.85
CA LEU A 137 -6.58 -6.94 -9.39
C LEU A 137 -6.32 -7.14 -10.89
N VAL A 138 -6.47 -8.36 -11.42
CA VAL A 138 -6.36 -8.65 -12.86
C VAL A 138 -7.55 -8.08 -13.62
N GLU A 139 -8.74 -8.07 -13.04
CA GLU A 139 -9.95 -7.53 -13.67
C GLU A 139 -9.90 -6.00 -13.82
N ILE A 140 -9.28 -5.30 -12.86
CA ILE A 140 -9.01 -3.84 -12.98
C ILE A 140 -8.17 -3.52 -14.24
N ALA A 141 -7.38 -4.47 -14.75
CA ALA A 141 -6.58 -4.29 -15.96
C ALA A 141 -7.41 -4.29 -17.26
N HIS A 142 -8.64 -4.81 -17.22
CA HIS A 142 -9.45 -5.10 -18.41
C HIS A 142 -10.73 -4.27 -18.50
N ALA A 143 -11.00 -3.39 -17.52
CA ALA A 143 -12.17 -2.52 -17.59
C ALA A 143 -11.99 -1.51 -18.75
N PRO A 144 -12.86 -1.53 -19.79
CA PRO A 144 -12.83 -0.51 -20.84
C PRO A 144 -13.05 0.86 -20.20
N ALA A 145 -12.38 1.88 -20.74
CA ALA A 145 -12.68 3.26 -20.37
C ALA A 145 -14.19 3.47 -20.54
N ALA A 146 -14.87 3.95 -19.50
CA ALA A 146 -16.28 4.31 -19.62
C ALA A 146 -16.40 5.32 -20.77
N GLU A 147 -17.06 4.92 -21.86
CA GLU A 147 -17.41 5.84 -22.94
C GLU A 147 -18.42 6.85 -22.38
N ASP A 148 -18.13 8.13 -22.62
CA ASP A 148 -18.87 9.31 -22.16
C ASP A 148 -20.31 9.37 -22.70
#